data_AF-A0A7S4BNS6-F1
#
_entry.id   AF-A0A7S4BNS6-F1
#
_cell.length_a   1.000
_cell.length_b   1.000
_cell.length_c   1.000
_cell.angle_alpha   90.00
_cell.angle_beta   90.00
_cell.angle_gamma   90.00
#
_symmetry.space_group_name_H-M   'P 1'
#
loop_
_entity.id
_entity.type
_entity.pdbx_description
1 polymer ?
#
loop_
_entity_poly.entity_id
_entity_poly.type
_entity_poly.pdbx_seq_one_letter_code
_entity_poly.pdbx_strand_id
1 'polypeptide(L)'
;GASGTSGASGASGVSGVSGGGVCDESAVSLITPPSPSSSAPVAAMTLQRIHGVTFSHLVTSRSLTPGRLTLLLRALRRLHSSKGDPESQLPLDNKLLCSNYLPKISKRFEKYRNLYLNLAPNAEEMFATIKEALVRYESEGRVRGANVVHGDPVFSNVLLTAEPKIYLLDMRGQLGDQLTLQGDLAYDLSKVYQSLFGYDFIILGQTPGERDFELLEELRDTFRSFLAVEYPETAMEDVEMLTAQHYFGIVPLHTNKQHQLAYLQTCAALLSRIGSASPIALAPRAAAEQASTASPLGRRAPVRIRLAAHGG
;
A
#
# COMPACT_ATOMS: atom_id res chain seq x y z
N GLY A 1 -21.46 -7.95 -60.51
CA GLY A 1 -21.73 -8.77 -61.70
C GLY A 1 -20.80 -9.96 -61.68
N ALA A 2 -21.21 -11.09 -62.28
CA ALA A 2 -20.71 -12.46 -62.03
C ALA A 2 -21.02 -12.95 -60.59
N SER A 3 -21.78 -14.03 -60.30
CA SER A 3 -21.87 -15.43 -60.81
C SER A 3 -20.69 -16.32 -60.36
N GLY A 4 -20.86 -17.46 -59.69
CA GLY A 4 -22.08 -18.11 -59.13
C GLY A 4 -21.87 -19.62 -58.90
N THR A 5 -22.61 -20.24 -57.95
CA THR A 5 -22.76 -21.72 -57.72
C THR A 5 -21.49 -22.51 -57.34
N SER A 6 -21.46 -23.65 -56.61
CA SER A 6 -22.41 -24.61 -55.99
C SER A 6 -21.65 -25.43 -54.90
N GLY A 7 -22.20 -26.17 -53.92
CA GLY A 7 -23.59 -26.48 -53.49
C GLY A 7 -23.63 -27.74 -52.56
N ALA A 8 -24.76 -28.01 -51.87
CA ALA A 8 -25.18 -29.26 -51.14
C ALA A 8 -24.29 -29.79 -49.98
N SER A 9 -24.73 -30.55 -48.94
CA SER A 9 -26.00 -31.03 -48.33
C SER A 9 -25.65 -31.73 -46.98
N GLY A 10 -26.50 -32.05 -45.97
CA GLY A 10 -27.96 -31.98 -45.68
C GLY A 10 -28.19 -31.87 -44.13
N ALA A 11 -29.42 -31.84 -43.57
CA ALA A 11 -30.40 -32.92 -43.27
C ALA A 11 -29.88 -34.03 -42.29
N SER A 12 -30.57 -34.49 -41.23
CA SER A 12 -31.95 -34.26 -40.70
C SER A 12 -32.22 -34.98 -39.34
N GLY A 13 -33.30 -34.63 -38.61
CA GLY A 13 -33.94 -35.43 -37.53
C GLY A 13 -33.63 -34.99 -36.08
N VAL A 14 -34.52 -34.57 -35.15
CA VAL A 14 -35.98 -34.73 -34.84
C VAL A 14 -36.32 -35.85 -33.83
N SER A 15 -37.24 -35.53 -32.88
CA SER A 15 -37.79 -36.32 -31.75
C SER A 15 -36.83 -36.56 -30.55
N GLY A 16 -37.22 -36.46 -29.27
CA GLY A 16 -38.48 -36.04 -28.64
C GLY A 16 -39.37 -37.20 -28.17
N VAL A 17 -39.53 -37.37 -26.84
CA VAL A 17 -40.72 -37.91 -26.15
C VAL A 17 -40.54 -37.84 -24.62
N SER A 18 -41.62 -37.58 -23.91
CA SER A 18 -41.76 -37.53 -22.45
C SER A 18 -42.42 -38.80 -21.89
N GLY A 19 -42.08 -39.22 -20.67
CA GLY A 19 -42.87 -40.22 -19.93
C GLY A 19 -42.28 -40.54 -18.56
N GLY A 20 -43.11 -40.53 -17.51
CA GLY A 20 -42.73 -40.95 -16.16
C GLY A 20 -43.60 -42.11 -15.67
N GLY A 21 -43.20 -42.78 -14.58
CA GLY A 21 -44.03 -43.83 -13.98
C GLY A 21 -43.37 -44.65 -12.86
N VAL A 22 -43.71 -44.29 -11.62
CA VAL A 22 -44.07 -45.19 -10.49
C VAL A 22 -43.08 -46.28 -9.99
N CYS A 23 -42.63 -46.06 -8.75
CA CYS A 23 -42.39 -46.99 -7.61
C CYS A 23 -41.86 -48.42 -7.82
N ASP A 24 -40.81 -48.74 -7.05
CA ASP A 24 -40.71 -50.01 -6.31
C ASP A 24 -40.13 -49.73 -4.90
N GLU A 25 -40.49 -50.56 -3.91
CA GLU A 25 -40.07 -50.45 -2.50
C GLU A 25 -38.86 -51.38 -2.19
N SER A 26 -38.40 -51.36 -0.94
CA SER A 26 -37.55 -52.39 -0.31
C SER A 26 -36.01 -52.28 -0.48
N ALA A 27 -35.39 -51.37 0.28
CA ALA A 27 -34.09 -51.64 0.92
C ALA A 27 -33.87 -50.73 2.14
N VAL A 28 -34.14 -51.23 3.35
CA VAL A 28 -33.81 -50.52 4.60
C VAL A 28 -32.30 -50.58 4.82
N SER A 29 -31.60 -49.50 4.49
CA SER A 29 -30.19 -49.29 4.87
C SER A 29 -30.12 -48.32 6.05
N LEU A 30 -29.48 -48.76 7.13
CA LEU A 30 -29.27 -47.97 8.34
C LEU A 30 -28.24 -46.85 8.08
N ILE A 31 -28.72 -45.70 7.60
CA ILE A 31 -27.92 -44.48 7.55
C ILE A 31 -27.79 -43.96 8.99
N THR A 32 -26.69 -44.31 9.65
CA THR A 32 -26.25 -43.62 10.86
C THR A 32 -26.14 -42.13 10.58
N PRO A 33 -26.63 -41.24 11.48
CA PRO A 33 -26.48 -39.81 11.27
C PRO A 33 -24.98 -39.47 11.19
N PRO A 34 -24.55 -38.62 10.25
CA PRO A 34 -23.19 -38.11 10.28
C PRO A 34 -22.98 -37.41 11.62
N SER A 35 -21.88 -37.76 12.30
CA SER A 35 -21.42 -37.04 13.48
C SER A 35 -21.33 -35.54 13.16
N PRO A 36 -21.62 -34.64 14.12
CA PRO A 36 -21.63 -33.20 13.86
C PRO A 36 -20.24 -32.78 13.42
N SER A 37 -20.09 -32.58 12.10
CA SER A 37 -18.87 -32.06 11.52
C SER A 37 -18.66 -30.68 12.10
N SER A 38 -17.49 -30.46 12.72
CA SER A 38 -17.12 -29.17 13.26
C SER A 38 -16.90 -28.20 12.09
N SER A 39 -17.98 -27.63 11.56
CA SER A 39 -17.91 -26.49 10.66
C SER A 39 -17.18 -25.39 11.41
N ALA A 40 -15.97 -25.05 10.96
CA ALA A 40 -15.20 -23.95 11.53
C ALA A 40 -16.11 -22.71 11.64
N PRO A 41 -16.09 -21.98 12.77
CA PRO A 41 -17.04 -20.91 13.01
C PRO A 41 -16.94 -19.87 11.89
N VAL A 42 -18.04 -19.68 11.17
CA VAL A 42 -18.13 -18.70 10.09
C VAL A 42 -18.08 -17.32 10.73
N ALA A 43 -16.92 -16.66 10.64
CA ALA A 43 -16.76 -15.28 11.07
C ALA A 43 -17.64 -14.37 10.21
N ALA A 44 -18.70 -13.84 10.81
CA ALA A 44 -19.60 -12.89 10.17
C ALA A 44 -19.29 -11.47 10.67
N MET A 45 -19.15 -10.52 9.74
CA MET A 45 -18.92 -9.11 10.04
C MET A 45 -20.04 -8.27 9.41
N THR A 46 -20.67 -7.41 10.22
CA THR A 46 -21.65 -6.44 9.73
C THR A 46 -20.95 -5.08 9.53
N LEU A 47 -21.03 -4.53 8.32
CA LEU A 47 -20.46 -3.22 7.99
C LEU A 47 -21.55 -2.21 7.63
N GLN A 48 -21.38 -0.97 8.08
CA GLN A 48 -22.21 0.16 7.65
C GLN A 48 -21.56 0.85 6.44
N ARG A 49 -22.37 1.21 5.44
CA ARG A 49 -21.90 2.09 4.36
C ARG A 49 -21.68 3.51 4.89
N ILE A 50 -20.44 3.98 4.82
CA ILE A 50 -20.07 5.36 5.15
C ILE A 50 -20.23 6.22 3.88
N HIS A 51 -20.93 7.35 4.02
CA HIS A 51 -21.09 8.33 2.94
C HIS A 51 -19.94 9.35 2.96
N GLY A 52 -18.86 9.03 2.25
CA GLY A 52 -17.68 9.88 2.13
C GLY A 52 -16.99 9.77 0.77
N VAL A 53 -15.97 10.58 0.56
CA VAL A 53 -15.14 10.65 -0.65
C VAL A 53 -13.74 10.15 -0.31
N THR A 54 -13.14 9.30 -1.15
CA THR A 54 -11.77 8.81 -0.92
C THR A 54 -10.74 9.91 -1.09
N PHE A 55 -9.62 9.82 -0.36
CA PHE A 55 -8.50 10.73 -0.58
C PHE A 55 -7.90 10.57 -1.99
N SER A 56 -8.04 9.39 -2.64
CA SER A 56 -7.66 9.20 -4.05
C SER A 56 -8.46 10.10 -4.97
N HIS A 57 -9.78 10.17 -4.75
CA HIS A 57 -10.65 11.05 -5.51
C HIS A 57 -10.34 12.51 -5.20
N LEU A 58 -10.10 12.87 -3.93
CA LEU A 58 -9.72 14.23 -3.56
C LEU A 58 -8.40 14.66 -4.22
N VAL A 59 -7.36 13.82 -4.26
CA VAL A 59 -6.07 14.22 -4.84
C VAL A 59 -6.13 14.31 -6.37
N THR A 60 -6.76 13.34 -7.04
CA THR A 60 -6.87 13.33 -8.51
C THR A 60 -7.87 14.35 -9.07
N SER A 61 -8.85 14.79 -8.27
CA SER A 61 -9.73 15.94 -8.59
C SER A 61 -9.16 17.29 -8.16
N ARG A 62 -7.92 17.36 -7.66
CA ARG A 62 -7.27 18.56 -7.09
C ARG A 62 -8.06 19.22 -5.95
N SER A 63 -8.84 18.44 -5.22
CA SER A 63 -9.66 18.84 -4.08
C SER A 63 -9.02 18.51 -2.72
N LEU A 64 -7.89 17.79 -2.68
CA LEU A 64 -7.17 17.50 -1.44
C LEU A 64 -6.31 18.71 -1.04
N THR A 65 -6.74 19.45 -0.01
CA THR A 65 -5.98 20.61 0.51
C THR A 65 -5.06 20.20 1.67
N PRO A 66 -4.03 21.02 2.01
CA PRO A 66 -3.21 20.84 3.21
C PRO A 66 -4.00 20.60 4.51
N GLY A 67 -5.10 21.35 4.70
CA GLY A 67 -5.99 21.17 5.84
C GLY A 67 -6.69 19.81 5.86
N ARG A 68 -7.12 19.30 4.69
CA ARG A 68 -7.72 17.97 4.55
C ARG A 68 -6.70 16.85 4.78
N LEU A 69 -5.45 17.01 4.31
CA LEU A 69 -4.36 16.10 4.63
C LEU A 69 -4.05 16.09 6.14
N THR A 70 -4.01 17.26 6.78
CA THR A 70 -3.82 17.37 8.24
C THR A 70 -4.91 16.63 9.02
N LEU A 71 -6.17 16.58 8.54
CA LEU A 71 -7.22 15.78 9.17
C LEU A 71 -6.91 14.28 9.13
N LEU A 72 -6.47 13.75 7.97
CA LEU A 72 -6.00 12.37 7.81
C LEU A 72 -4.84 12.08 8.76
N LEU A 73 -3.80 12.92 8.74
CA LEU A 73 -2.59 12.72 9.55
C LEU A 73 -2.89 12.75 11.06
N ARG A 74 -3.81 13.62 11.50
CA ARG A 74 -4.33 13.61 12.89
C ARG A 74 -5.15 12.38 13.21
N ALA A 75 -5.91 11.82 12.27
CA ALA A 75 -6.64 10.57 12.49
C ALA A 75 -5.67 9.39 12.63
N LEU A 76 -4.66 9.32 11.78
CA LEU A 76 -3.59 8.34 11.86
C LEU A 76 -2.77 8.48 13.16
N ARG A 77 -2.47 9.71 13.60
CA ARG A 77 -1.82 9.94 14.90
C ARG A 77 -2.66 9.44 16.08
N ARG A 78 -3.99 9.64 16.06
CA ARG A 78 -4.89 9.07 17.08
C ARG A 78 -4.89 7.54 17.06
N LEU A 79 -4.76 6.92 15.89
CA LEU A 79 -4.61 5.47 15.77
C LEU A 79 -3.30 5.00 16.42
N HIS A 80 -2.16 5.58 16.03
CA HIS A 80 -0.84 5.25 16.57
C HIS A 80 -0.70 5.50 18.08
N SER A 81 -1.41 6.50 18.61
CA SER A 81 -1.46 6.79 20.06
C SER A 81 -2.54 6.01 20.82
N SER A 82 -3.32 5.17 20.14
CA SER A 82 -4.29 4.29 20.79
C SER A 82 -3.57 3.23 21.62
N LYS A 83 -4.11 2.94 22.82
CA LYS A 83 -3.63 1.80 23.61
C LYS A 83 -3.99 0.45 22.96
N GLY A 84 -4.96 0.42 22.04
CA GLY A 84 -5.55 -0.82 21.54
C GLY A 84 -6.31 -1.57 22.63
N ASP A 85 -6.72 -2.80 22.32
CA ASP A 85 -7.25 -3.74 23.29
C ASP A 85 -6.10 -4.47 24.00
N PRO A 86 -5.95 -4.37 25.34
CA PRO A 86 -4.88 -5.06 26.08
C PRO A 86 -4.83 -6.57 25.89
N GLU A 87 -5.98 -7.23 25.69
CA GLU A 87 -6.03 -8.70 25.52
C GLU A 87 -5.51 -9.14 24.15
N SER A 88 -5.54 -8.22 23.16
CA SER A 88 -5.01 -8.45 21.81
C SER A 88 -3.51 -8.15 21.64
N GLN A 89 -2.84 -7.63 22.67
CA GLN A 89 -1.45 -7.19 22.58
C GLN A 89 -0.47 -8.37 22.67
N LEU A 90 0.43 -8.46 21.68
CA LEU A 90 1.62 -9.29 21.73
C LEU A 90 2.80 -8.49 22.32
N PRO A 91 3.85 -9.15 22.83
CA PRO A 91 5.11 -8.49 23.14
C PRO A 91 5.66 -7.75 21.90
N LEU A 92 5.99 -6.47 22.05
CA LEU A 92 6.60 -5.68 20.98
C LEU A 92 8.05 -6.14 20.75
N ASP A 93 8.23 -7.05 19.79
CA ASP A 93 9.51 -7.51 19.29
C ASP A 93 9.83 -6.82 17.95
N ASN A 94 10.99 -6.15 17.86
CA ASN A 94 11.45 -5.51 16.62
C ASN A 94 11.47 -6.48 15.44
N LYS A 95 11.79 -7.76 15.65
CA LYS A 95 11.79 -8.79 14.60
C LYS A 95 10.37 -9.06 14.07
N LEU A 96 9.36 -8.99 14.93
CA LEU A 96 7.95 -9.09 14.52
C LEU A 96 7.52 -7.85 13.76
N LEU A 97 7.85 -6.65 14.25
CA LEU A 97 7.57 -5.37 13.56
C LEU A 97 8.21 -5.34 12.16
N CYS A 98 9.45 -5.84 12.04
CA CYS A 98 10.20 -5.91 10.78
C CYS A 98 9.78 -7.04 9.82
N SER A 99 8.88 -7.95 10.23
CA SER A 99 8.44 -9.08 9.40
C SER A 99 7.89 -8.69 8.02
N ASN A 100 7.27 -7.51 7.92
CA ASN A 100 6.71 -6.95 6.69
C ASN A 100 7.73 -6.20 5.81
N TYR A 101 9.00 -6.09 6.24
CA TYR A 101 10.09 -5.41 5.51
C TYR A 101 10.93 -6.39 4.67
N LEU A 102 12.20 -6.59 5.05
CA LEU A 102 13.20 -7.30 4.25
C LEU A 102 12.78 -8.74 3.85
N PRO A 103 12.17 -9.57 4.72
CA PRO A 103 11.72 -10.91 4.34
C PRO A 103 10.68 -10.87 3.21
N LYS A 104 9.72 -9.94 3.29
CA LYS A 104 8.63 -9.76 2.33
C LYS A 104 9.15 -9.30 0.97
N ILE A 105 10.02 -8.29 0.92
CA ILE A 105 10.58 -7.80 -0.34
C ILE A 105 11.58 -8.77 -0.95
N SER A 106 12.40 -9.47 -0.16
CA SER A 106 13.33 -10.49 -0.67
C SER A 106 12.57 -11.66 -1.32
N LYS A 107 11.54 -12.19 -0.63
CA LYS A 107 10.67 -13.25 -1.18
C LYS A 107 9.98 -12.83 -2.48
N ARG A 108 9.62 -11.55 -2.64
CA ARG A 108 9.06 -11.01 -3.88
C ARG A 108 10.11 -10.83 -4.96
N PHE A 109 11.28 -10.28 -4.63
CA PHE A 109 12.34 -10.05 -5.60
C PHE A 109 12.80 -11.35 -6.22
N GLU A 110 13.16 -12.36 -5.42
CA GLU A 110 13.65 -13.63 -5.94
C GLU A 110 12.56 -14.40 -6.71
N LYS A 111 11.31 -14.41 -6.23
CA LYS A 111 10.20 -15.05 -6.97
C LYS A 111 9.96 -14.44 -8.35
N TYR A 112 10.20 -13.14 -8.52
CA TYR A 112 9.87 -12.40 -9.73
C TYR A 112 11.10 -11.73 -10.38
N ARG A 113 12.32 -12.23 -10.13
CA ARG A 113 13.59 -11.56 -10.49
C ARG A 113 13.65 -11.19 -11.98
N ASN A 114 13.25 -12.11 -12.85
CA ASN A 114 13.22 -11.90 -14.30
C ASN A 114 12.25 -10.78 -14.71
N LEU A 115 11.11 -10.60 -14.02
CA LEU A 115 10.18 -9.49 -14.28
C LEU A 115 10.86 -8.15 -13.95
N TYR A 116 11.51 -8.06 -12.79
CA TYR A 116 12.22 -6.85 -12.38
C TYR A 116 13.34 -6.48 -13.37
N LEU A 117 14.21 -7.44 -13.71
CA LEU A 117 15.33 -7.22 -14.64
C LEU A 117 14.86 -6.83 -16.06
N ASN A 118 13.76 -7.42 -16.54
CA ASN A 118 13.16 -7.09 -17.84
C ASN A 118 12.49 -5.70 -17.88
N LEU A 119 12.15 -5.12 -16.72
CA LEU A 119 11.56 -3.79 -16.60
C LEU A 119 12.59 -2.70 -16.33
N ALA A 120 13.62 -3.01 -15.53
CA ALA A 120 14.70 -2.10 -15.16
C ALA A 120 16.02 -2.88 -14.99
N PRO A 121 17.03 -2.69 -15.86
CA PRO A 121 18.31 -3.39 -15.77
C PRO A 121 19.04 -3.18 -14.44
N ASN A 122 18.83 -2.04 -13.77
CA ASN A 122 19.41 -1.72 -12.46
C ASN A 122 18.54 -2.19 -11.27
N ALA A 123 17.53 -3.05 -11.48
CA ALA A 123 16.65 -3.50 -10.40
C ALA A 123 17.39 -4.29 -9.29
N GLU A 124 18.51 -4.95 -9.61
CA GLU A 124 19.38 -5.59 -8.63
C GLU A 124 20.10 -4.58 -7.71
N GLU A 125 20.61 -3.49 -8.28
CA GLU A 125 21.21 -2.38 -7.53
C GLU A 125 20.15 -1.73 -6.62
N MET A 126 18.97 -1.43 -7.17
CA MET A 126 17.84 -0.89 -6.39
C MET A 126 17.45 -1.81 -5.22
N PHE A 127 17.36 -3.12 -5.46
CA PHE A 127 17.08 -4.09 -4.41
C PHE A 127 18.21 -4.14 -3.36
N ALA A 128 19.48 -4.07 -3.77
CA ALA A 128 20.62 -4.03 -2.86
C ALA A 128 20.58 -2.79 -1.95
N THR A 129 20.33 -1.59 -2.51
CA THR A 129 20.18 -0.35 -1.73
C THR A 129 19.03 -0.44 -0.74
N ILE A 130 17.86 -0.96 -1.15
CA ILE A 130 16.72 -1.15 -0.24
C ILE A 130 17.10 -2.14 0.87
N LYS A 131 17.73 -3.27 0.53
CA LYS A 131 18.14 -4.29 1.49
C LYS A 131 19.10 -3.73 2.55
N GLU A 132 20.15 -3.02 2.12
CA GLU A 132 21.09 -2.38 3.04
C GLU A 132 20.40 -1.37 3.96
N ALA A 133 19.53 -0.52 3.39
CA ALA A 133 18.82 0.49 4.15
C ALA A 133 17.85 -0.11 5.18
N LEU A 134 17.16 -1.21 4.85
CA LEU A 134 16.29 -1.95 5.78
C LEU A 134 17.07 -2.65 6.90
N VAL A 135 18.19 -3.32 6.58
CA VAL A 135 19.07 -3.93 7.60
C VAL A 135 19.53 -2.88 8.59
N ARG A 136 19.98 -1.72 8.08
CA ARG A 136 20.44 -0.59 8.89
C ARG A 136 19.31 0.01 9.75
N TYR A 137 18.11 0.16 9.19
CA TYR A 137 16.92 0.65 9.90
C TYR A 137 16.56 -0.23 11.11
N GLU A 138 16.62 -1.55 10.94
CA GLU A 138 16.41 -2.53 12.01
C GLU A 138 17.57 -2.53 13.03
N SER A 139 18.82 -2.57 12.58
CA SER A 139 20.00 -2.69 13.47
C SER A 139 20.26 -1.44 14.31
N GLU A 140 19.90 -0.26 13.81
CA GLU A 140 20.03 1.01 14.54
C GLU A 140 18.83 1.29 15.46
N GLY A 141 17.86 0.36 15.56
CA GLY A 141 16.68 0.52 16.40
C GLY A 141 15.80 1.70 16.00
N ARG A 142 15.69 2.00 14.69
CA ARG A 142 14.86 3.10 14.16
C ARG A 142 13.37 2.75 14.00
N VAL A 143 13.03 1.47 14.16
CA VAL A 143 11.65 0.96 14.27
C VAL A 143 10.88 1.68 15.38
N ARG A 144 9.62 2.04 15.15
CA ARG A 144 8.76 2.73 16.13
C ARG A 144 7.44 1.99 16.34
N GLY A 145 7.44 1.05 17.27
CA GLY A 145 6.27 0.25 17.61
C GLY A 145 5.10 1.10 18.14
N ALA A 146 3.90 0.84 17.60
CA ALA A 146 2.62 1.35 18.08
C ALA A 146 1.67 0.17 18.35
N ASN A 147 0.77 0.33 19.32
CA ASN A 147 -0.19 -0.73 19.67
C ASN A 147 -1.27 -0.93 18.61
N VAL A 148 -1.56 0.10 17.81
CA VAL A 148 -2.50 0.04 16.69
C VAL A 148 -1.91 0.80 15.51
N VAL A 149 -1.71 0.09 14.39
CA VAL A 149 -1.45 0.63 13.05
C VAL A 149 -2.52 0.14 12.09
N HIS A 150 -2.61 0.79 10.94
CA HIS A 150 -3.49 0.42 9.83
C HIS A 150 -2.86 -0.63 8.92
N GLY A 151 -1.55 -0.52 8.67
CA GLY A 151 -0.77 -1.41 7.79
C GLY A 151 -0.95 -1.19 6.30
N ASP A 152 -1.90 -0.35 5.86
CA ASP A 152 -2.05 0.12 4.47
C ASP A 152 -2.89 1.43 4.31
N PRO A 153 -2.58 2.54 5.00
CA PRO A 153 -3.34 3.81 4.93
C PRO A 153 -3.05 4.63 3.65
N VAL A 154 -2.99 3.97 2.48
CA VAL A 154 -3.01 4.65 1.18
C VAL A 154 -4.33 5.40 0.98
N PHE A 155 -4.33 6.44 0.15
CA PHE A 155 -5.48 7.34 -0.01
C PHE A 155 -6.78 6.68 -0.51
N SER A 156 -6.73 5.48 -1.11
CA SER A 156 -7.93 4.71 -1.48
C SER A 156 -8.66 4.16 -0.27
N ASN A 157 -7.92 3.94 0.82
CA ASN A 157 -8.36 3.31 2.06
C ASN A 157 -8.79 4.36 3.10
N VAL A 158 -8.81 5.65 2.73
CA VAL A 158 -9.19 6.76 3.60
C VAL A 158 -10.38 7.52 3.00
N LEU A 159 -11.46 7.66 3.76
CA LEU A 159 -12.62 8.50 3.42
C LEU A 159 -12.65 9.80 4.23
N LEU A 160 -13.03 10.89 3.58
CA LEU A 160 -13.50 12.14 4.19
C LEU A 160 -15.03 12.23 4.05
N THR A 161 -15.75 12.44 5.15
CA THR A 161 -17.21 12.65 5.16
C THR A 161 -17.60 14.14 5.11
N ALA A 162 -18.90 14.43 4.96
CA ALA A 162 -19.44 15.79 4.82
C ALA A 162 -19.26 16.64 6.11
N GLU A 163 -19.65 16.12 7.28
CA GLU A 163 -18.99 16.57 8.51
C GLU A 163 -17.55 16.02 8.46
N PRO A 164 -16.48 16.81 8.68
CA PRO A 164 -15.11 16.48 8.29
C PRO A 164 -14.42 15.44 9.20
N LYS A 165 -15.01 14.25 9.28
CA LYS A 165 -14.49 13.05 9.95
C LYS A 165 -13.71 12.21 8.94
N ILE A 166 -12.68 11.56 9.45
CA ILE A 166 -11.86 10.61 8.68
C ILE A 166 -12.26 9.20 9.07
N TYR A 167 -12.50 8.36 8.08
CA TYR A 167 -12.65 6.92 8.26
C TYR A 167 -11.50 6.21 7.55
N LEU A 168 -10.89 5.26 8.26
CA LEU A 168 -9.83 4.39 7.78
C LEU A 168 -10.47 3.02 7.51
N LEU A 169 -10.22 2.45 6.33
CA LEU A 169 -10.82 1.21 5.83
C LEU A 169 -9.73 0.21 5.48
N ASP A 170 -10.06 -1.09 5.38
CA ASP A 170 -9.09 -2.12 4.96
C ASP A 170 -7.81 -2.14 5.81
N MET A 171 -8.00 -2.14 7.14
CA MET A 171 -6.92 -2.34 8.10
C MET A 171 -6.36 -3.77 7.97
N ARG A 172 -5.04 -3.88 7.86
CA ARG A 172 -4.39 -5.13 7.44
C ARG A 172 -4.33 -6.21 8.51
N GLY A 173 -4.26 -5.84 9.79
CA GLY A 173 -4.39 -6.76 10.93
C GLY A 173 -3.36 -7.90 11.03
N GLN A 174 -2.23 -7.83 10.31
CA GLN A 174 -1.20 -8.88 10.35
C GLN A 174 0.24 -8.40 10.12
N LEU A 175 1.16 -9.00 10.86
CA LEU A 175 2.61 -8.88 10.74
C LEU A 175 3.21 -10.25 10.39
N GLY A 176 3.67 -10.42 9.15
CA GLY A 176 4.02 -11.73 8.61
C GLY A 176 2.82 -12.67 8.67
N ASP A 177 2.96 -13.75 9.42
CA ASP A 177 1.93 -14.77 9.67
C ASP A 177 1.20 -14.60 11.02
N GLN A 178 1.51 -13.55 11.80
CA GLN A 178 0.85 -13.24 13.07
C GLN A 178 -0.29 -12.25 12.87
N LEU A 179 -1.47 -12.57 13.42
CA LEU A 179 -2.60 -11.63 13.53
C LEU A 179 -2.33 -10.66 14.67
N THR A 180 -2.25 -9.36 14.35
CA THR A 180 -2.07 -8.28 15.33
C THR A 180 -2.40 -6.93 14.71
N LEU A 181 -2.92 -6.01 15.52
CA LEU A 181 -3.07 -4.61 15.15
C LEU A 181 -1.80 -3.79 15.39
N GLN A 182 -0.82 -4.35 16.12
CA GLN A 182 0.44 -3.69 16.42
C GLN A 182 1.30 -3.58 15.15
N GLY A 183 2.20 -2.61 15.12
CA GLY A 183 3.11 -2.43 14.00
C GLY A 183 4.00 -1.21 14.14
N ASP A 184 4.82 -0.99 13.13
CA ASP A 184 5.71 0.17 13.06
C ASP A 184 4.97 1.37 12.44
N LEU A 185 4.88 2.48 13.17
CA LEU A 185 4.20 3.69 12.69
C LEU A 185 4.86 4.30 11.45
N ALA A 186 6.15 4.02 11.20
CA ALA A 186 6.83 4.45 9.99
C ALA A 186 6.32 3.71 8.73
N TYR A 187 5.76 2.50 8.89
CA TYR A 187 5.09 1.75 7.83
C TYR A 187 3.87 2.52 7.32
N ASP A 188 3.03 2.99 8.23
CA ASP A 188 1.81 3.71 7.92
C ASP A 188 2.10 5.10 7.34
N LEU A 189 3.08 5.81 7.92
CA LEU A 189 3.52 7.11 7.42
C LEU A 189 4.08 7.02 5.98
N SER A 190 4.86 5.97 5.67
CA SER A 190 5.36 5.73 4.31
C SER A 190 4.28 5.25 3.33
N LYS A 191 3.18 4.67 3.81
CA LYS A 191 1.99 4.38 2.98
C LYS A 191 1.18 5.62 2.64
N VAL A 192 1.04 6.58 3.56
CA VAL A 192 0.50 7.90 3.22
C VAL A 192 1.44 8.64 2.25
N TYR A 193 2.75 8.58 2.48
CA TYR A 193 3.74 9.22 1.62
C TYR A 193 3.82 8.58 0.22
N GLN A 194 3.55 7.27 0.09
CA GLN A 194 3.35 6.58 -1.19
C GLN A 194 2.23 7.24 -2.02
N SER A 195 1.07 7.55 -1.41
CA SER A 195 0.02 8.32 -2.10
C SER A 195 0.47 9.73 -2.49
N LEU A 196 1.24 10.42 -1.62
CA LEU A 196 1.82 11.74 -1.92
C LEU A 196 2.92 11.72 -2.99
N PHE A 197 3.41 10.55 -3.40
CA PHE A 197 4.30 10.36 -4.56
C PHE A 197 3.55 9.97 -5.84
N GLY A 198 2.21 10.02 -5.82
CA GLY A 198 1.37 9.83 -6.99
C GLY A 198 0.95 8.38 -7.26
N TYR A 199 1.04 7.49 -6.26
CA TYR A 199 0.53 6.11 -6.35
C TYR A 199 -0.91 6.06 -6.89
N ASP A 200 -1.78 6.96 -6.40
CA ASP A 200 -3.19 7.07 -6.81
C ASP A 200 -3.38 7.43 -8.29
N PHE A 201 -2.49 8.28 -8.84
CA PHE A 201 -2.50 8.58 -10.27
C PHE A 201 -2.09 7.35 -11.09
N ILE A 202 -1.05 6.63 -10.64
CA ILE A 202 -0.58 5.42 -11.32
C ILE A 202 -1.66 4.33 -11.32
N ILE A 203 -2.28 4.01 -10.19
CA ILE A 203 -3.29 2.93 -10.14
C ILE A 203 -4.56 3.26 -10.93
N LEU A 204 -4.93 4.53 -11.03
CA LEU A 204 -6.06 5.01 -11.84
C LEU A 204 -5.71 5.20 -13.34
N GLY A 205 -4.47 4.92 -13.76
CA GLY A 205 -4.02 5.11 -15.14
C GLY A 205 -4.02 6.57 -15.60
N GLN A 206 -3.88 7.52 -14.66
CA GLN A 206 -3.93 8.96 -14.93
C GLN A 206 -2.52 9.54 -14.99
N THR A 207 -2.24 10.34 -16.02
CA THR A 207 -0.99 11.11 -16.10
C THR A 207 -1.16 12.46 -15.38
N PRO A 208 -0.47 12.71 -14.25
CA PRO A 208 -0.51 13.99 -13.56
C PRO A 208 0.05 15.10 -14.46
N GLY A 209 -0.66 16.23 -14.51
CA GLY A 209 -0.21 17.46 -15.14
C GLY A 209 0.60 18.34 -14.17
N GLU A 210 1.05 19.49 -14.66
CA GLU A 210 1.88 20.43 -13.87
C GLU A 210 1.24 20.82 -12.52
N ARG A 211 -0.04 21.19 -12.53
CA ARG A 211 -0.80 21.52 -11.31
C ARG A 211 -0.93 20.36 -10.32
N ASP A 212 -0.88 19.12 -10.80
CA ASP A 212 -0.91 17.94 -9.94
C ASP A 212 0.44 17.74 -9.24
N PHE A 213 1.55 18.02 -9.93
CA PHE A 213 2.88 18.02 -9.30
C PHE A 213 3.05 19.16 -8.28
N GLU A 214 2.54 20.35 -8.58
CA GLU A 214 2.51 21.50 -7.65
C GLU A 214 1.73 21.15 -6.37
N LEU A 215 0.50 20.64 -6.53
CA LEU A 215 -0.33 20.20 -5.42
C LEU A 215 0.33 19.10 -4.59
N LEU A 216 0.88 18.07 -5.24
CA LEU A 216 1.54 16.98 -4.53
C LEU A 216 2.80 17.47 -3.78
N GLU A 217 3.51 18.51 -4.24
CA GLU A 217 4.63 19.08 -3.48
C GLU A 217 4.15 19.88 -2.25
N GLU A 218 3.10 20.70 -2.37
CA GLU A 218 2.49 21.40 -1.22
C GLU A 218 2.00 20.40 -0.15
N LEU A 219 1.39 19.29 -0.58
CA LEU A 219 0.95 18.22 0.30
C LEU A 219 2.13 17.45 0.92
N ARG A 220 3.25 17.27 0.19
CA ARG A 220 4.49 16.72 0.76
C ARG A 220 5.15 17.65 1.78
N ASP A 221 5.15 18.97 1.55
CA ASP A 221 5.60 19.96 2.54
C ASP A 221 4.73 19.90 3.80
N THR A 222 3.41 19.87 3.63
CA THR A 222 2.45 19.72 4.74
C THR A 222 2.73 18.45 5.54
N PHE A 223 2.99 17.32 4.86
CA PHE A 223 3.36 16.06 5.51
C PHE A 223 4.68 16.17 6.27
N ARG A 224 5.73 16.76 5.67
CA ARG A 224 7.04 16.95 6.31
C ARG A 224 6.93 17.80 7.58
N SER A 225 6.19 18.90 7.53
CA SER A 225 5.94 19.75 8.70
C SER A 225 5.16 19.01 9.79
N PHE A 226 4.16 18.19 9.43
CA PHE A 226 3.42 17.37 10.39
C PHE A 226 4.32 16.31 11.04
N LEU A 227 5.12 15.59 10.26
CA LEU A 227 6.03 14.55 10.74
C LEU A 227 7.00 15.10 11.79
N ALA A 228 7.67 16.22 11.48
CA ALA A 228 8.66 16.84 12.35
C ALA A 228 8.11 17.31 13.71
N VAL A 229 6.79 17.59 13.80
CA VAL A 229 6.13 18.02 15.04
C VAL A 229 5.54 16.85 15.82
N GLU A 230 4.86 15.92 15.13
CA GLU A 230 4.00 14.91 15.76
C GLU A 230 4.71 13.56 15.96
N TYR A 231 5.81 13.33 15.23
CA TYR A 231 6.67 12.13 15.29
C TYR A 231 8.17 12.52 15.32
N PRO A 232 8.64 13.29 16.32
CA PRO A 232 10.02 13.80 16.36
C PRO A 232 11.11 12.71 16.43
N GLU A 233 10.74 11.46 16.71
CA GLU A 233 11.64 10.30 16.77
C GLU A 233 11.69 9.47 15.47
N THR A 234 10.96 9.89 14.42
CA THR A 234 10.89 9.23 13.11
C THR A 234 11.53 10.12 12.05
N ALA A 235 12.62 9.67 11.44
CA ALA A 235 13.32 10.46 10.43
C ALA A 235 12.52 10.50 9.12
N MET A 236 12.60 11.60 8.37
CA MET A 236 11.95 11.70 7.06
C MET A 236 12.58 10.70 6.08
N GLU A 237 13.89 10.48 6.21
CA GLU A 237 14.69 9.53 5.45
C GLU A 237 14.17 8.09 5.59
N ASP A 238 13.69 7.71 6.78
CA ASP A 238 13.05 6.40 7.02
C ASP A 238 11.74 6.28 6.23
N VAL A 239 10.93 7.33 6.26
CA VAL A 239 9.66 7.39 5.52
C VAL A 239 9.92 7.36 4.00
N GLU A 240 10.90 8.09 3.48
CA GLU A 240 11.26 8.04 2.05
C GLU A 240 11.77 6.65 1.62
N MET A 241 12.59 6.02 2.47
CA MET A 241 13.16 4.68 2.23
C MET A 241 12.09 3.59 2.23
N LEU A 242 11.21 3.58 3.24
CA LEU A 242 10.08 2.64 3.28
C LEU A 242 9.10 2.88 2.13
N THR A 243 8.93 4.14 1.69
CA THR A 243 8.12 4.46 0.50
C THR A 243 8.74 3.87 -0.77
N ALA A 244 10.06 3.96 -0.95
CA ALA A 244 10.77 3.31 -2.06
C ALA A 244 10.59 1.78 -2.03
N GLN A 245 10.73 1.17 -0.85
CA GLN A 245 10.46 -0.25 -0.61
C GLN A 245 9.01 -0.63 -0.97
N HIS A 246 8.01 0.21 -0.69
CA HIS A 246 6.63 -0.08 -1.06
C HIS A 246 6.46 -0.08 -2.58
N TYR A 247 6.97 0.93 -3.27
CA TYR A 247 6.93 1.02 -4.73
C TYR A 247 7.63 -0.16 -5.42
N PHE A 248 8.84 -0.52 -4.98
CA PHE A 248 9.53 -1.71 -5.48
C PHE A 248 8.68 -2.97 -5.23
N GLY A 249 8.22 -3.15 -4.00
CA GLY A 249 7.52 -4.36 -3.57
C GLY A 249 6.16 -4.61 -4.22
N ILE A 250 5.48 -3.60 -4.78
CA ILE A 250 4.16 -3.77 -5.44
C ILE A 250 4.25 -4.16 -6.92
N VAL A 251 5.39 -3.97 -7.59
CA VAL A 251 5.57 -4.25 -9.04
C VAL A 251 4.98 -5.59 -9.49
N PRO A 252 5.30 -6.76 -8.87
CA PRO A 252 4.79 -8.05 -9.31
C PRO A 252 3.33 -8.33 -8.90
N LEU A 253 2.66 -7.41 -8.21
CA LEU A 253 1.24 -7.52 -7.85
C LEU A 253 0.31 -6.89 -8.89
N HIS A 254 0.85 -6.13 -9.84
CA HIS A 254 0.12 -5.51 -10.93
C HIS A 254 0.48 -6.17 -12.26
N THR A 255 -0.49 -6.26 -13.17
CA THR A 255 -0.32 -6.80 -14.54
C THR A 255 -0.10 -5.70 -15.58
N ASN A 256 -0.49 -4.46 -15.31
CA ASN A 256 -0.28 -3.33 -16.22
C ASN A 256 1.20 -2.93 -16.24
N LYS A 257 1.86 -3.13 -17.40
CA LYS A 257 3.28 -2.83 -17.61
C LYS A 257 3.63 -1.35 -17.42
N GLN A 258 2.73 -0.42 -17.78
CA GLN A 258 2.95 1.01 -17.56
C GLN A 258 2.97 1.34 -16.06
N HIS A 259 2.07 0.72 -15.27
CA HIS A 259 2.05 0.90 -13.81
C HIS A 259 3.33 0.32 -13.17
N GLN A 260 3.73 -0.89 -13.60
CA GLN A 260 4.98 -1.53 -13.16
C GLN A 260 6.22 -0.65 -13.40
N LEU A 261 6.34 -0.06 -14.60
CA LEU A 261 7.42 0.87 -14.95
C LEU A 261 7.37 2.14 -14.10
N ALA A 262 6.18 2.74 -13.94
CA ALA A 262 5.99 3.93 -13.12
C ALA A 262 6.41 3.71 -11.66
N TYR A 263 6.07 2.56 -11.07
CA TYR A 263 6.49 2.21 -9.71
C TYR A 263 8.02 2.07 -9.58
N LEU A 264 8.68 1.43 -10.55
CA LEU A 264 10.16 1.33 -10.54
C LEU A 264 10.83 2.68 -10.74
N GLN A 265 10.32 3.53 -11.62
CA GLN A 265 10.80 4.90 -11.83
C GLN A 265 10.68 5.74 -10.55
N THR A 266 9.53 5.69 -9.87
CA THR A 266 9.32 6.40 -8.60
C THR A 266 10.21 5.85 -7.49
N CYS A 267 10.41 4.52 -7.43
CA CYS A 267 11.36 3.90 -6.51
C CYS A 267 12.79 4.40 -6.75
N ALA A 268 13.28 4.42 -7.99
CA ALA A 268 14.62 4.90 -8.32
C ALA A 268 14.82 6.40 -7.99
N ALA A 269 13.78 7.22 -8.21
CA ALA A 269 13.77 8.64 -7.84
C ALA A 269 13.80 8.88 -6.32
N LEU A 270 13.25 7.97 -5.52
CA LEU A 270 13.37 8.01 -4.05
C LEU A 270 14.75 7.53 -3.58
N LEU A 271 15.26 6.41 -4.11
CA LEU A 271 16.57 5.88 -3.72
C LEU A 271 17.73 6.84 -4.01
N SER A 272 17.67 7.58 -5.13
CA SER A 272 18.67 8.61 -5.46
C SER A 272 18.67 9.83 -4.51
N ARG A 273 17.55 10.12 -3.82
CA ARG A 273 17.50 11.13 -2.74
C ARG A 273 18.17 10.64 -1.47
N ILE A 274 18.07 9.34 -1.18
CA ILE A 274 18.64 8.70 0.00
C ILE A 274 20.15 8.49 -0.17
N GLY A 275 20.59 8.00 -1.33
CA GLY A 275 22.01 7.78 -1.64
C GLY A 275 22.83 9.07 -1.80
N SER A 276 22.19 10.23 -1.98
CA SER A 276 22.85 11.53 -1.97
C SER A 276 22.92 12.18 -0.57
N ALA A 277 22.33 11.56 0.45
CA ALA A 277 22.55 11.91 1.84
C ALA A 277 23.78 11.16 2.38
N SER A 278 24.92 11.86 2.45
CA SER A 278 26.11 11.38 3.19
C SER A 278 25.72 11.04 4.63
N PRO A 279 26.34 10.04 5.29
CA PRO A 279 25.98 9.66 6.64
C PRO A 279 26.16 10.82 7.61
N ILE A 280 25.04 11.37 8.10
CA ILE A 280 25.05 12.38 9.16
C ILE A 280 25.58 11.68 10.40
N ALA A 281 26.76 12.10 10.87
CA ALA A 281 27.33 11.62 12.12
C ALA A 281 26.37 11.96 13.26
N LEU A 282 25.75 10.92 13.84
CA LEU A 282 24.97 11.03 15.07
C LEU A 282 25.91 11.35 16.23
N ALA A 283 26.15 12.64 16.47
CA ALA A 283 26.81 13.11 17.67
C ALA A 283 25.96 12.73 18.90
N PRO A 284 26.56 12.20 19.98
CA PRO A 284 25.80 11.81 21.17
C PRO A 284 25.23 13.06 21.85
N ARG A 285 23.90 13.15 21.93
CA ARG A 285 23.19 14.23 22.63
C ARG A 285 23.21 13.99 24.14
N ALA A 286 23.98 14.81 24.86
CA ALA A 286 23.83 15.04 26.29
C ALA A 286 23.77 16.55 26.57
N ALA A 287 22.83 16.93 27.44
CA ALA A 287 22.60 18.29 27.99
C ALA A 287 22.11 19.40 27.02
N ALA A 288 21.32 20.32 27.59
CA ALA A 288 20.78 21.53 26.98
C ALA A 288 21.81 22.70 27.08
N GLU A 289 21.76 23.77 26.28
CA GLU A 289 20.76 24.85 26.36
C GLU A 289 20.83 25.84 25.17
N GLN A 290 19.72 26.56 24.97
CA GLN A 290 19.57 27.91 24.38
C GLN A 290 20.37 28.33 23.11
N ALA A 291 19.64 28.66 22.03
CA ALA A 291 19.57 30.01 21.44
C ALA A 291 19.19 30.02 19.93
N SER A 292 18.16 30.81 19.63
CA SER A 292 17.74 31.36 18.34
C SER A 292 18.81 31.56 17.25
N THR A 293 18.53 31.09 16.03
CA THR A 293 18.30 31.98 14.86
C THR A 293 17.69 31.19 13.69
N ALA A 294 16.69 31.77 13.03
CA ALA A 294 16.07 31.17 11.84
C ALA A 294 16.83 31.58 10.56
N SER A 295 17.05 30.63 9.66
CA SER A 295 17.60 30.87 8.32
C SER A 295 16.83 30.01 7.30
N PRO A 296 16.51 30.50 6.09
CA PRO A 296 15.53 29.87 5.22
C PRO A 296 16.07 28.61 4.55
N LEU A 297 15.32 27.52 4.67
CA LEU A 297 15.56 26.28 3.93
C LEU A 297 15.54 26.54 2.42
N GLY A 298 16.66 26.22 1.75
CA GLY A 298 16.77 26.32 0.30
C GLY A 298 15.76 25.41 -0.40
N ARG A 299 14.87 26.01 -1.20
CA ARG A 299 13.90 25.26 -2.02
C ARG A 299 14.63 24.34 -2.99
N ARG A 300 14.56 23.02 -2.75
CA ARG A 300 14.92 22.02 -3.77
C ARG A 300 13.91 22.11 -4.93
N ALA A 301 14.39 22.00 -6.16
CA ALA A 301 13.55 22.12 -7.34
C ALA A 301 12.49 20.99 -7.41
N PRO A 302 11.26 21.27 -7.88
CA PRO A 302 10.21 20.27 -7.98
C PRO A 302 10.59 19.17 -8.99
N VAL A 303 10.51 17.91 -8.56
CA VAL A 303 10.83 16.76 -9.42
C VAL A 303 9.65 16.48 -10.34
N ARG A 304 9.76 16.93 -11.60
CA ARG A 304 8.91 16.44 -12.69
C ARG A 304 9.28 14.98 -12.99
N ILE A 305 8.62 14.02 -12.34
CA ILE A 305 8.68 12.61 -12.75
C ILE A 305 8.05 12.53 -14.14
N ARG A 306 8.90 12.40 -15.18
CA ARG A 306 8.44 12.11 -16.54
C ARG A 306 7.92 10.67 -16.58
N LEU A 307 6.66 10.49 -16.22
CA LEU A 307 5.89 9.33 -16.64
C LEU A 307 5.95 9.30 -18.18
N ALA A 308 6.49 8.22 -18.72
CA ALA A 308 6.81 8.13 -20.14
C ALA A 308 5.53 8.10 -20.97
N ALA A 309 5.14 9.26 -21.51
CA ALA A 309 4.19 9.33 -22.61
C ALA A 309 4.83 8.68 -23.84
N HIS A 310 4.49 7.41 -24.07
CA HIS A 310 4.71 6.74 -25.34
C HIS A 310 3.35 6.48 -25.96
N GLY A 311 3.03 7.32 -26.95
CA GLY A 311 1.85 7.12 -27.78
C GLY A 311 2.05 5.92 -28.72
N GLY A 312 0.97 5.17 -28.87
CA GLY A 312 0.66 4.27 -29.98
C GLY A 312 -0.81 4.44 -30.28
#